data_AF-A0AAD2G2T4-F1
#
_entry.id   AF-A0AAD2G2T4-F1
#
_cell.length_a   1.000
_cell.length_b   1.000
_cell.length_c   1.000
_cell.angle_alpha   90.00
_cell.angle_beta   90.00
_cell.angle_gamma   90.00
#
_symmetry.space_group_name_H-M   'P 1'
#
loop_
_entity.id
_entity.type
_entity.pdbx_description
1 polymer ?
#
loop_
_entity_poly.entity_id
_entity_poly.type
_entity_poly.pdbx_seq_one_letter_code
_entity_poly.pdbx_strand_id
1 'polypeptide(L)'
;MTEASRSDHSLLVYYAVGIAIGCIIAYSLPKNEGEIERLKAAAIKEEERETFGKVKSELDKGSSSWDGDSIPKEELERIRKRFRMTPQQMTRVVALSKAEGTQDPKYSSLTPHQQLNRMVYLVMIMVLIYILNRDYGNVVLVWFVQIFPKEAEILGLVKSK
;
A
#
# COMPACT_ATOMS: atom_id res chain seq x y z
N MET A 1 49.78 -21.37 -1.62
CA MET A 1 48.72 -21.72 -2.58
C MET A 1 47.66 -22.56 -1.88
N THR A 2 46.72 -21.96 -1.15
CA THR A 2 45.64 -22.70 -0.43
C THR A 2 44.44 -21.82 -0.07
N GLU A 3 43.93 -21.00 -1.01
CA GLU A 3 42.67 -20.24 -0.79
C GLU A 3 41.51 -20.65 -1.70
N ALA A 4 41.76 -21.47 -2.73
CA ALA A 4 40.71 -21.84 -3.69
C ALA A 4 39.72 -22.93 -3.21
N SER A 5 40.00 -23.63 -2.10
CA SER A 5 39.22 -24.82 -1.70
C SER A 5 38.05 -24.54 -0.73
N ARG A 6 37.87 -23.30 -0.25
CA ARG A 6 36.85 -22.98 0.77
C ARG A 6 35.53 -22.46 0.20
N SER A 7 35.50 -22.13 -1.09
CA SER A 7 34.35 -21.56 -1.80
C SER A 7 33.30 -22.60 -2.20
N ASP A 8 33.72 -23.83 -2.54
CA ASP A 8 32.80 -24.80 -3.14
C ASP A 8 31.91 -25.53 -2.13
N HIS A 9 32.33 -25.59 -0.86
CA HIS A 9 31.54 -26.22 0.20
C HIS A 9 30.36 -25.37 0.67
N SER A 10 30.43 -24.04 0.56
CA SER A 10 29.32 -23.17 0.97
C SER A 10 28.16 -23.29 -0.02
N LEU A 11 28.44 -23.32 -1.31
CA LEU A 11 27.42 -23.38 -2.37
C LEU A 11 26.62 -24.69 -2.33
N LEU A 12 27.29 -25.81 -2.04
CA LEU A 12 26.67 -27.13 -1.88
C LEU A 12 25.72 -27.20 -0.66
N VAL A 13 26.09 -26.55 0.44
CA VAL A 13 25.25 -26.48 1.64
C VAL A 13 24.01 -25.62 1.41
N TYR A 14 24.14 -24.49 0.71
CA TYR A 14 22.98 -23.65 0.34
C TYR A 14 22.01 -24.39 -0.59
N TYR A 15 22.51 -25.17 -1.55
CA TYR A 15 21.67 -25.99 -2.42
C TYR A 15 20.96 -27.11 -1.66
N ALA A 16 21.66 -27.81 -0.76
CA ALA A 16 21.07 -28.89 0.04
C ALA A 16 19.96 -28.38 0.98
N VAL A 17 20.16 -27.21 1.61
CA VAL A 17 19.16 -26.58 2.48
C VAL A 17 17.95 -26.08 1.67
N GLY A 18 18.18 -25.50 0.50
CA GLY A 18 17.10 -25.06 -0.40
C GLY A 18 16.19 -26.20 -0.86
N ILE A 19 16.79 -27.35 -1.23
CA ILE A 19 16.02 -28.54 -1.65
C ILE A 19 15.25 -29.13 -0.46
N ALA A 20 15.85 -29.18 0.74
CA ALA A 20 15.17 -29.68 1.93
C ALA A 20 13.95 -28.82 2.32
N ILE A 21 14.07 -27.49 2.25
CA ILE A 21 12.95 -26.56 2.50
C ILE A 21 11.87 -26.71 1.42
N GLY A 22 12.25 -26.84 0.15
CA GLY A 22 11.32 -27.08 -0.95
C GLY A 22 10.53 -28.38 -0.78
N CYS A 23 11.19 -29.46 -0.36
CA CYS A 23 10.54 -30.74 -0.09
C CYS A 23 9.58 -30.68 1.11
N ILE A 24 9.92 -29.94 2.18
CA ILE A 24 9.03 -29.77 3.35
C ILE A 24 7.78 -28.96 2.99
N ILE A 25 7.91 -27.93 2.17
CA ILE A 25 6.78 -27.12 1.68
C ILE A 25 5.89 -27.96 0.73
N ALA A 26 6.49 -28.74 -0.16
CA ALA A 26 5.76 -29.62 -1.08
C ALA A 26 5.03 -30.77 -0.36
N TYR A 27 5.58 -31.28 0.75
CA TYR A 27 4.96 -32.34 1.55
C TYR A 27 3.88 -31.82 2.51
N SER A 28 3.92 -30.54 2.86
CA SER A 28 2.96 -29.89 3.77
C SER A 28 1.76 -29.26 3.04
N LEU A 29 1.69 -29.36 1.71
CA LEU A 29 0.54 -28.93 0.92
C LEU A 29 -0.51 -30.05 0.89
N PRO A 30 -1.67 -29.88 1.56
CA PRO A 30 -2.73 -30.88 1.53
C PRO A 30 -3.30 -31.02 0.11
N LYS A 31 -3.27 -32.26 -0.38
CA LYS A 31 -3.56 -32.67 -1.76
C LYS A 31 -5.06 -32.81 -2.04
N ASN A 32 -5.86 -31.80 -1.70
CA ASN A 32 -7.30 -31.75 -2.00
C ASN A 32 -7.79 -30.31 -2.18
N GLU A 33 -7.58 -29.76 -3.38
CA GLU A 33 -7.92 -28.38 -3.75
C GLU A 33 -9.40 -28.02 -3.56
N GLY A 34 -10.31 -29.00 -3.71
CA GLY A 34 -11.76 -28.77 -3.59
C GLY A 34 -12.27 -28.53 -2.16
N GLU A 35 -11.54 -28.97 -1.13
CA GLU A 35 -11.93 -28.81 0.28
C GLU A 35 -11.41 -27.48 0.85
N ILE A 36 -10.24 -27.03 0.35
CA ILE A 36 -9.62 -25.75 0.72
C ILE A 36 -10.45 -24.56 0.23
N GLU A 37 -11.04 -24.62 -0.97
CA GLU A 37 -11.91 -23.53 -1.44
C GLU A 37 -13.20 -23.41 -0.62
N ARG A 38 -13.77 -24.54 -0.19
CA ARG A 38 -14.97 -24.54 0.65
C ARG A 38 -14.68 -24.03 2.06
N LEU A 39 -13.55 -24.43 2.64
CA LEU A 39 -13.12 -23.95 3.96
C LEU A 39 -12.71 -22.47 3.93
N LYS A 40 -12.04 -22.00 2.87
CA LYS A 40 -11.74 -20.57 2.67
C LYS A 40 -13.02 -19.75 2.49
N ALA A 41 -13.97 -20.21 1.67
CA ALA A 41 -15.24 -19.51 1.46
C ALA A 41 -16.13 -19.50 2.71
N ALA A 42 -16.06 -20.54 3.56
CA ALA A 42 -16.75 -20.58 4.84
C ALA A 42 -16.11 -19.65 5.88
N ALA A 43 -14.78 -19.66 5.99
CA ALA A 43 -14.03 -18.78 6.89
C ALA A 43 -14.24 -17.30 6.56
N ILE A 44 -14.24 -16.93 5.27
CA ILE A 44 -14.51 -15.56 4.84
C ILE A 44 -15.94 -15.13 5.22
N LYS A 45 -16.95 -16.02 5.08
CA LYS A 45 -18.33 -15.69 5.47
C LYS A 45 -18.52 -15.51 6.98
N GLU A 46 -17.76 -16.24 7.79
CA GLU A 46 -17.84 -16.16 9.24
C GLU A 46 -17.11 -14.92 9.78
N GLU A 47 -15.92 -14.63 9.24
CA GLU A 47 -15.18 -13.38 9.50
C GLU A 47 -15.96 -12.14 9.05
N GLU A 48 -16.67 -12.20 7.91
CA GLU A 48 -17.55 -11.13 7.45
C GLU A 48 -18.76 -10.89 8.37
N ARG A 49 -19.29 -11.93 9.04
CA ARG A 49 -20.39 -11.78 10.01
C ARG A 49 -19.91 -11.17 11.33
N GLU A 50 -18.75 -11.59 11.82
CA GLU A 50 -18.18 -11.06 13.07
C GLU A 50 -17.71 -9.62 12.91
N THR A 51 -17.04 -9.28 11.80
CA THR A 51 -16.65 -7.90 11.50
C THR A 51 -17.87 -7.00 11.28
N PHE A 52 -18.92 -7.45 10.58
CA PHE A 52 -20.13 -6.66 10.40
C PHE A 52 -20.90 -6.43 11.72
N GLY A 53 -20.96 -7.44 12.59
CA GLY A 53 -21.57 -7.33 13.92
C GLY A 53 -20.83 -6.32 14.81
N LYS A 54 -19.50 -6.37 14.80
CA LYS A 54 -18.65 -5.48 15.59
C LYS A 54 -18.70 -4.04 15.07
N VAL A 55 -18.57 -3.82 13.76
CA VAL A 55 -18.65 -2.49 13.13
C VAL A 55 -20.02 -1.83 13.34
N LYS A 56 -21.12 -2.60 13.24
CA LYS A 56 -22.47 -2.07 13.52
C LYS A 56 -22.63 -1.64 14.99
N SER A 57 -22.06 -2.41 15.93
CA SER A 57 -22.13 -2.11 17.36
C SER A 57 -21.30 -0.89 17.78
N GLU A 58 -20.23 -0.57 17.03
CA GLU A 58 -19.41 0.63 17.24
C GLU A 58 -20.02 1.87 16.56
N LEU A 59 -20.69 1.71 15.41
CA LEU A 59 -21.36 2.81 14.71
C LEU A 59 -22.54 3.41 15.50
N ASP A 60 -23.26 2.58 16.28
CA ASP A 60 -24.40 3.03 17.10
C ASP A 60 -23.99 3.79 18.38
N LYS A 61 -22.70 3.78 18.76
CA LYS A 61 -22.20 4.41 20.01
C LYS A 61 -21.53 5.77 19.83
N GLY A 62 -21.25 6.19 18.60
CA GLY A 62 -20.58 7.47 18.32
C GLY A 62 -21.38 8.35 17.38
N SER A 63 -22.09 9.34 17.91
CA SER A 63 -22.74 10.40 17.11
C SER A 63 -21.71 11.41 16.57
N SER A 64 -20.69 10.91 15.88
CA SER A 64 -19.74 11.75 15.15
C SER A 64 -20.37 12.10 13.80
N SER A 65 -20.60 13.39 13.57
CA SER A 65 -20.99 13.93 12.27
C SER A 65 -19.88 13.61 11.27
N TRP A 66 -20.15 12.74 10.30
CA TRP A 66 -19.22 12.42 9.21
C TRP A 66 -19.49 13.35 8.04
N ASP A 67 -18.47 13.92 7.41
CA ASP A 67 -18.66 14.87 6.30
C ASP A 67 -19.49 14.28 5.15
N GLY A 68 -19.41 12.97 4.94
CA GLY A 68 -20.24 12.27 3.95
C GLY A 68 -21.70 12.06 4.34
N ASP A 69 -22.12 12.37 5.58
CA ASP A 69 -23.53 12.41 5.97
C ASP A 69 -24.27 13.57 5.27
N SER A 70 -23.53 14.55 4.70
CA SER A 70 -24.08 15.67 3.92
C SER A 70 -24.37 15.35 2.45
N ILE A 71 -23.98 14.16 1.96
CA ILE A 71 -24.18 13.75 0.57
C ILE A 71 -25.67 13.44 0.33
N PRO A 72 -26.32 14.08 -0.66
CA PRO A 72 -27.72 13.80 -0.99
C PRO A 72 -27.92 12.33 -1.38
N LYS A 73 -29.04 11.73 -0.93
CA LYS A 73 -29.35 10.31 -1.19
C LYS A 73 -29.44 10.01 -2.70
N GLU A 74 -29.84 11.01 -3.49
CA GLU A 74 -29.91 10.93 -4.95
C GLU A 74 -28.52 10.79 -5.60
N GLU A 75 -27.49 11.39 -5.00
CA GLU A 75 -26.11 11.28 -5.47
C GLU A 75 -25.49 9.93 -5.09
N LEU A 76 -25.78 9.44 -3.89
CA LEU A 76 -25.43 8.08 -3.47
C LEU A 76 -26.00 7.02 -4.43
N GLU A 77 -27.26 7.19 -4.85
CA GLU A 77 -27.92 6.32 -5.82
C GLU A 77 -27.29 6.39 -7.21
N ARG A 78 -26.83 7.57 -7.65
CA ARG A 78 -26.07 7.73 -8.90
C ARG A 78 -24.74 6.99 -8.84
N ILE A 79 -24.01 7.10 -7.73
CA ILE A 79 -22.75 6.38 -7.50
C ILE A 79 -23.02 4.87 -7.50
N ARG A 80 -24.04 4.40 -6.77
CA ARG A 80 -24.45 2.99 -6.73
C ARG A 80 -24.66 2.42 -8.14
N LYS A 81 -25.43 3.14 -8.97
CA LYS A 81 -25.72 2.75 -10.36
C LYS A 81 -24.47 2.77 -11.23
N ARG A 82 -23.61 3.79 -11.08
CA ARG A 82 -22.34 3.92 -11.83
C ARG A 82 -21.41 2.73 -11.57
N PHE A 83 -21.30 2.31 -10.30
CA PHE A 83 -20.44 1.20 -9.89
C PHE A 83 -21.15 -0.16 -9.91
N ARG A 84 -22.42 -0.22 -10.36
CA ARG A 84 -23.24 -1.44 -10.40
C ARG A 84 -23.26 -2.21 -9.08
N MET A 85 -23.27 -1.47 -7.97
CA MET A 85 -23.23 -2.05 -6.63
C MET A 85 -24.63 -2.40 -6.14
N THR A 86 -24.74 -3.49 -5.38
CA THR A 86 -25.99 -3.80 -4.67
C THR A 86 -26.24 -2.79 -3.53
N PRO A 87 -27.49 -2.61 -3.09
CA PRO A 87 -27.81 -1.74 -1.96
C PRO A 87 -27.02 -2.11 -0.70
N GLN A 88 -26.81 -3.41 -0.45
CA GLN A 88 -26.09 -3.92 0.71
C GLN A 88 -24.58 -3.61 0.63
N GLN A 89 -23.98 -3.72 -0.55
CA GLN A 89 -22.58 -3.35 -0.77
C GLN A 89 -22.35 -1.86 -0.60
N MET A 90 -23.27 -1.02 -1.08
CA MET A 90 -23.18 0.43 -0.89
C MET A 90 -23.21 0.82 0.58
N THR A 91 -24.14 0.26 1.37
CA THR A 91 -24.19 0.49 2.82
C THR A 91 -22.89 0.06 3.52
N ARG A 92 -22.26 -1.03 3.08
CA ARG A 92 -20.97 -1.49 3.61
C ARG A 92 -19.85 -0.51 3.31
N VAL A 93 -19.77 0.00 2.08
CA VAL A 93 -18.77 1.00 1.69
C VAL A 93 -18.92 2.27 2.51
N VAL A 94 -20.15 2.78 2.68
CA VAL A 94 -20.40 3.97 3.49
C VAL A 94 -20.04 3.73 4.96
N ALA A 95 -20.38 2.57 5.53
CA ALA A 95 -20.03 2.23 6.90
C ALA A 95 -18.51 2.12 7.10
N LEU A 96 -17.80 1.52 6.15
CA LEU A 96 -16.33 1.45 6.16
C LEU A 96 -15.70 2.84 6.02
N SER A 97 -16.16 3.66 5.09
CA SER A 97 -15.67 5.03 4.93
C SER A 97 -15.96 5.92 6.15
N LYS A 98 -17.08 5.69 6.85
CA LYS A 98 -17.39 6.37 8.11
C LYS A 98 -16.48 5.91 9.24
N ALA A 99 -16.18 4.62 9.32
CA ALA A 99 -15.23 4.06 10.29
C ALA A 99 -13.80 4.58 10.04
N GLU A 100 -13.35 4.62 8.78
CA GLU A 100 -12.03 5.16 8.39
C GLU A 100 -11.96 6.68 8.58
N GLY A 101 -13.02 7.43 8.21
CA GLY A 101 -13.07 8.89 8.37
C GLY A 101 -13.17 9.35 9.83
N THR A 102 -13.60 8.47 10.74
CA THR A 102 -13.63 8.76 12.19
C THR A 102 -12.33 8.32 12.88
N GLN A 103 -11.49 7.50 12.21
CA GLN A 103 -10.15 7.17 12.69
C GLN A 103 -9.15 8.27 12.27
N ASP A 104 -8.74 9.02 13.28
CA ASP A 104 -7.50 9.81 13.38
C ASP A 104 -7.45 11.23 12.77
N PRO A 105 -7.85 12.25 13.57
CA PRO A 105 -7.13 13.53 13.59
C PRO A 105 -5.65 13.39 14.03
N LYS A 106 -5.18 12.18 14.37
CA LYS A 106 -3.83 11.90 14.89
C LYS A 106 -2.75 11.74 13.82
N TYR A 107 -3.12 11.58 12.55
CA TYR A 107 -2.18 11.53 11.42
C TYR A 107 -1.95 12.87 10.72
N SER A 108 -2.68 13.93 11.10
CA SER A 108 -2.59 15.24 10.43
C SER A 108 -1.64 16.23 11.12
N SER A 109 -1.20 15.98 12.36
CA SER A 109 -0.22 16.83 13.04
C SER A 109 1.15 16.15 13.09
N LEU A 110 1.99 16.42 12.10
CA LEU A 110 3.43 16.20 12.25
C LEU A 110 3.88 16.88 13.55
N THR A 111 4.66 16.18 14.38
CA THR A 111 5.21 16.83 15.58
C THR A 111 6.03 18.06 15.16
N PRO A 112 6.08 19.14 15.95
CA PRO A 112 6.81 20.36 15.57
C PRO A 112 8.27 20.07 15.19
N HIS A 113 8.88 19.10 15.86
CA HIS A 113 10.23 18.62 15.57
C HIS A 113 10.33 17.91 14.20
N GLN A 114 9.36 17.07 13.83
CA GLN A 114 9.32 16.45 12.50
C GLN A 114 9.08 17.49 11.40
N GLN A 115 8.25 18.50 11.66
CA GLN A 115 8.01 19.60 10.72
C GLN A 115 9.28 20.42 10.50
N LEU A 116 10.01 20.76 11.57
CA LEU A 116 11.30 21.45 11.48
C LEU A 116 12.32 20.62 10.70
N ASN A 117 12.47 19.33 11.05
CA ASN A 117 13.38 18.43 10.34
C ASN A 117 13.05 18.37 8.85
N ARG A 118 11.77 18.23 8.50
CA ARG A 118 11.34 18.24 7.09
C ARG A 118 11.75 19.52 6.38
N MET A 119 11.59 20.69 6.99
CA MET A 119 12.00 21.97 6.41
C MET A 119 13.52 22.04 6.21
N VAL A 120 14.30 21.63 7.21
CA VAL A 120 15.78 21.62 7.11
C VAL A 120 16.24 20.70 5.98
N TYR A 121 15.69 19.49 5.87
CA TYR A 121 16.03 18.57 4.79
C TYR A 121 15.66 19.13 3.41
N LEU A 122 14.51 19.79 3.26
CA LEU A 122 14.10 20.41 2.00
C LEU A 122 15.09 21.51 1.57
N VAL A 123 15.48 22.39 2.50
CA VAL A 123 16.46 23.46 2.22
C VAL A 123 17.81 22.85 1.86
N MET A 124 18.28 21.85 2.61
CA MET A 124 19.55 21.18 2.34
C MET A 124 19.55 20.49 0.96
N ILE A 125 18.44 19.85 0.57
CA ILE A 125 18.28 19.25 -0.76
C ILE A 125 18.29 20.32 -1.84
N MET A 126 17.63 21.47 -1.66
CA MET A 126 17.68 22.56 -2.64
C MET A 126 19.09 23.10 -2.85
N VAL A 127 19.86 23.31 -1.76
CA VAL A 127 21.26 23.73 -1.85
C VAL A 127 22.11 22.68 -2.56
N LEU A 128 21.88 21.39 -2.26
CA LEU A 128 22.58 20.29 -2.93
C LEU A 128 22.28 20.28 -4.44
N ILE A 129 21.01 20.41 -4.84
CA ILE A 129 20.61 20.51 -6.24
C ILE A 129 21.28 21.72 -6.92
N TYR A 130 21.35 22.85 -6.23
CA TYR A 130 22.03 24.05 -6.74
C TYR A 130 23.52 23.81 -7.00
N ILE A 131 24.25 23.23 -6.04
CA ILE A 131 25.67 22.90 -6.20
C ILE A 131 25.87 21.90 -7.33
N LEU A 132 25.08 20.83 -7.37
CA LEU A 132 25.16 19.82 -8.43
C LEU A 132 24.90 20.42 -9.82
N ASN A 133 23.92 21.31 -9.95
CA ASN A 133 23.65 21.98 -11.23
C ASN A 133 24.75 22.98 -11.61
N ARG A 134 25.35 23.67 -10.63
CA ARG A 134 26.46 24.61 -10.84
C ARG A 134 27.72 23.91 -11.33
N ASP A 135 28.09 22.81 -10.67
CA ASP A 135 29.41 22.18 -10.88
C ASP A 135 29.38 21.08 -11.94
N TYR A 136 28.25 20.36 -12.07
CA TYR A 136 28.13 19.20 -12.98
C TYR A 136 27.21 19.46 -14.17
N GLY A 137 26.65 20.66 -14.31
CA GLY A 137 25.86 21.10 -15.46
C GLY A 137 24.56 20.31 -15.64
N ASN A 138 23.46 20.81 -15.07
CA ASN A 138 22.10 20.23 -15.19
C ASN A 138 22.00 18.70 -15.01
N VAL A 139 22.96 18.08 -14.32
CA VAL A 139 23.06 16.62 -14.19
C VAL A 139 21.85 16.06 -13.43
N VAL A 140 21.31 16.83 -12.49
CA VAL A 140 20.12 16.47 -11.71
C VAL A 140 18.91 16.31 -12.62
N LEU A 141 18.78 17.16 -13.65
CA LEU A 141 17.67 17.10 -14.58
C LEU A 141 17.79 15.87 -15.49
N VAL A 142 19.01 15.57 -15.97
CA VAL A 142 19.27 14.34 -16.75
C VAL A 142 18.98 13.09 -15.93
N TRP A 143 19.43 13.06 -14.67
CA TRP A 143 19.16 11.97 -13.74
C TRP A 143 17.67 11.81 -13.46
N PHE A 144 16.96 12.92 -13.24
CA PHE A 144 15.51 12.91 -13.01
C PHE A 144 14.75 12.34 -14.21
N VAL A 145 15.12 12.73 -15.44
CA VAL A 145 14.53 12.20 -16.68
C VAL A 145 14.77 10.68 -16.81
N GLN A 146 15.94 10.18 -16.40
CA GLN A 146 16.26 8.75 -16.48
C GLN A 146 15.45 7.90 -15.50
N ILE A 147 15.24 8.37 -14.26
CA ILE A 147 14.52 7.61 -13.24
C ILE A 147 13.00 7.77 -13.39
N PHE A 148 12.53 8.96 -13.74
CA PHE A 148 11.10 9.29 -13.80
C PHE A 148 10.69 9.78 -15.19
N PRO A 149 10.79 8.94 -16.23
CA PRO A 149 10.51 9.37 -17.60
C PRO A 149 9.06 9.81 -17.82
N LYS A 150 8.09 9.15 -17.16
CA LYS A 150 6.66 9.50 -17.25
C LYS A 150 6.36 10.88 -16.65
N GLU A 151 6.96 11.18 -15.50
CA GLU A 151 6.77 12.48 -14.85
C GLU A 151 7.50 13.59 -15.60
N ALA A 152 8.67 13.28 -16.17
CA ALA A 152 9.39 14.21 -17.03
C ALA A 152 8.60 14.56 -18.31
N GLU A 153 7.85 13.61 -18.88
CA GLU A 153 6.96 13.85 -20.01
C GLU A 153 5.79 14.76 -19.64
N ILE A 154 5.15 14.51 -18.47
CA ILE A 154 4.07 15.37 -17.95
C ILE A 154 4.56 16.79 -17.68
N LEU A 155 5.81 16.93 -17.20
CA LEU A 155 6.44 18.23 -16.96
C LEU A 155 6.96 18.90 -18.24
N GLY A 156 6.80 18.27 -19.41
CA GLY A 156 7.24 18.82 -20.70
C GLY A 156 8.76 18.90 -20.87
N LEU A 157 9.52 18.20 -20.03
CA LEU A 157 10.99 18.17 -20.06
C LEU A 157 11.51 17.29 -21.20
N VAL A 158 10.70 16.32 -21.66
CA VAL A 158 11.03 15.44 -22.78
C VAL A 158 9.84 15.41 -23.73
N LYS A 159 10.11 15.63 -25.02
CA LYS A 159 9.10 15.51 -26.07
C LYS A 159 9.12 14.06 -26.59
N SER A 160 8.12 13.28 -26.22
CA SER A 160 7.90 11.94 -26.78
C SER A 160 7.71 12.06 -28.29
N LYS A 161 8.48 11.27 -29.05
CA LYS A 161 8.51 11.28 -30.52
C LYS A 161 7.69 10.12 -31.06
#